data_AF-A0A8T4U763-F1
#
_entry.id   AF-A0A8T4U763-F1
#
_cell.length_a   1.000
_cell.length_b   1.000
_cell.length_c   1.000
_cell.angle_alpha   90.00
_cell.angle_beta   90.00
_cell.angle_gamma   90.00
#
_symmetry.space_group_name_H-M   'P 1'
#
loop_
_entity.id
_entity.type
_entity.pdbx_description
1 polymer ?
#
loop_
_entity_poly.entity_id
_entity_poly.type
_entity_poly.pdbx_seq_one_letter_code
_entity_poly.pdbx_strand_id
1 'polypeptide(L)'
;MQTTINVKEKLSEGYIQARVIIEVLGKPKDHVEQTIRGYVQKIKDEEAVYVVTESFEEAIEKDKLWSTFVELEILTKTIQDLIGFCFDYMPASLEILAPVEFRLKDVEISNFLNDLQLKLHDIDMKVKYLNTENGFIKQNMARILQNSILILLSSSERDLNNLASLTGVDVKELETFLEQLEQNNIIIKKEGKYSLVENG
;
A
#
# COMPACT_ATOMS: atom_id res chain seq x y z
N MET A 1 33.83 -13.01 -5.97
CA MET A 1 34.67 -12.31 -6.97
C MET A 1 33.82 -11.20 -7.54
N GLN A 2 34.08 -9.94 -7.17
CA GLN A 2 33.45 -8.81 -7.85
C GLN A 2 34.09 -8.71 -9.23
N THR A 3 33.39 -9.17 -10.25
CA THR A 3 33.73 -8.86 -11.63
C THR A 3 33.55 -7.35 -11.76
N THR A 4 34.65 -6.60 -11.84
CA THR A 4 34.59 -5.15 -12.03
C THR A 4 33.93 -4.89 -13.37
N ILE A 5 32.64 -4.58 -13.36
CA ILE A 5 31.86 -4.32 -14.56
C ILE A 5 32.43 -3.07 -15.22
N ASN A 6 32.98 -3.23 -16.42
CA ASN A 6 33.50 -2.10 -17.18
C ASN A 6 32.33 -1.36 -17.84
N VAL A 7 31.82 -0.35 -17.15
CA VAL A 7 30.68 0.48 -17.60
C VAL A 7 30.93 1.03 -19.01
N LYS A 8 32.13 1.52 -19.31
CA LYS A 8 32.45 2.10 -20.63
C LYS A 8 32.33 1.09 -21.76
N GLU A 9 32.78 -0.13 -21.53
CA GLU A 9 32.66 -1.23 -22.50
C GLU A 9 31.19 -1.59 -22.73
N LYS A 10 30.41 -1.74 -21.66
CA LYS A 10 28.97 -2.04 -21.75
C LYS A 10 28.18 -0.94 -22.48
N LEU A 11 28.49 0.32 -22.20
CA LEU A 11 27.88 1.44 -22.93
C LEU A 11 28.24 1.39 -24.43
N SER A 12 29.46 1.00 -24.79
CA SER A 12 29.84 0.82 -26.20
C SER A 12 29.13 -0.36 -26.88
N GLU A 13 28.71 -1.38 -26.11
CA GLU A 13 27.85 -2.48 -26.54
C GLU A 13 26.37 -2.08 -26.66
N GLY A 14 26.01 -0.84 -26.30
CA GLY A 14 24.65 -0.30 -26.38
C GLY A 14 23.80 -0.47 -25.12
N TYR A 15 24.41 -0.78 -23.98
CA TYR A 15 23.69 -0.83 -22.70
C TYR A 15 23.19 0.55 -22.27
N ILE A 16 22.13 0.54 -21.47
CA ILE A 16 21.55 1.70 -20.82
C ILE A 16 22.03 1.72 -19.38
N GLN A 17 22.61 2.84 -18.96
CA GLN A 17 23.00 3.10 -17.59
C GLN A 17 21.96 3.97 -16.91
N ALA A 18 21.49 3.55 -15.76
CA ALA A 18 20.52 4.28 -14.99
C ALA A 18 20.85 4.28 -13.49
N ARG A 19 20.47 5.35 -12.82
CA ARG A 19 20.42 5.43 -11.36
C ARG A 19 18.97 5.25 -10.93
N VAL A 20 18.76 4.38 -9.94
CA VAL A 20 17.44 4.09 -9.39
C VAL A 20 17.46 4.16 -7.89
N ILE A 21 16.35 4.59 -7.30
CA ILE A 21 16.15 4.59 -5.85
C ILE A 21 15.01 3.64 -5.55
N ILE A 22 15.26 2.63 -4.72
CA ILE A 22 14.23 1.72 -4.21
C ILE A 22 14.02 2.05 -2.73
N GLU A 23 12.78 2.26 -2.32
CA GLU A 23 12.40 2.56 -0.94
C GLU A 23 11.56 1.41 -0.36
N VAL A 24 11.79 1.11 0.93
CA VAL A 24 10.97 0.17 1.69
C VAL A 24 10.49 0.86 2.97
N LEU A 25 9.20 0.70 3.27
CA LEU A 25 8.54 1.21 4.46
C LEU A 25 7.88 0.05 5.22
N GLY A 26 8.12 -0.07 6.52
CA GLY A 26 7.52 -1.16 7.31
C GLY A 26 7.92 -1.22 8.78
N LYS A 27 7.73 -2.39 9.38
CA LYS A 27 8.08 -2.72 10.76
C LYS A 27 8.47 -4.20 10.89
N PRO A 28 9.34 -4.57 11.84
CA PRO A 28 10.26 -3.72 12.62
C PRO A 28 11.47 -3.26 11.77
N LYS A 29 12.34 -2.40 12.33
CA LYS A 29 13.54 -1.85 11.66
C LYS A 29 14.36 -2.94 10.94
N ASP A 30 14.71 -3.98 11.65
CA ASP A 30 15.55 -5.08 11.13
C ASP A 30 14.91 -5.77 9.92
N HIS A 31 13.58 -5.91 9.91
CA HIS A 31 12.88 -6.52 8.79
C HIS A 31 12.95 -5.63 7.56
N VAL A 32 12.78 -4.31 7.71
CA VAL A 32 12.87 -3.34 6.61
C VAL A 32 14.27 -3.36 5.98
N GLU A 33 15.32 -3.34 6.81
CA GLU A 33 16.71 -3.39 6.32
C GLU A 33 17.06 -4.74 5.66
N GLN A 34 16.54 -5.86 6.18
CA GLN A 34 16.72 -7.17 5.54
C GLN A 34 15.96 -7.27 4.22
N THR A 35 14.74 -6.75 4.14
CA THR A 35 13.91 -6.78 2.93
C THR A 35 14.59 -6.04 1.79
N ILE A 36 15.09 -4.82 2.02
CA ILE A 36 15.73 -4.05 0.96
C ILE A 36 17.01 -4.71 0.47
N ARG A 37 17.80 -5.32 1.37
CA ARG A 37 18.98 -6.12 0.98
C ARG A 37 18.58 -7.36 0.17
N GLY A 38 17.48 -8.00 0.54
CA GLY A 38 16.92 -9.13 -0.20
C GLY A 38 16.49 -8.77 -1.61
N TYR A 39 15.90 -7.57 -1.81
CA TYR A 39 15.59 -7.06 -3.15
C TYR A 39 16.85 -6.85 -3.98
N VAL A 40 17.85 -6.18 -3.43
CA VAL A 40 19.11 -5.96 -4.15
C VAL A 40 19.80 -7.27 -4.50
N GLN A 41 19.76 -8.28 -3.62
CA GLN A 41 20.30 -9.59 -3.94
C GLN A 41 19.55 -10.26 -5.11
N LYS A 42 18.21 -10.21 -5.11
CA LYS A 42 17.40 -10.74 -6.23
C LYS A 42 17.74 -10.04 -7.54
N ILE A 43 17.88 -8.71 -7.52
CA ILE A 43 18.26 -7.92 -8.70
C ILE A 43 19.62 -8.38 -9.24
N LYS A 44 20.59 -8.66 -8.35
CA LYS A 44 21.92 -9.16 -8.74
C LYS A 44 21.89 -10.58 -9.32
N ASP A 45 20.89 -11.38 -8.95
CA ASP A 45 20.74 -12.75 -9.42
C ASP A 45 20.02 -12.82 -10.80
N GLU A 46 19.47 -11.70 -11.28
CA GLU A 46 18.82 -11.60 -12.59
C GLU A 46 19.83 -11.38 -13.72
N GLU A 47 19.66 -12.08 -14.85
CA GLU A 47 20.54 -11.92 -16.02
C GLU A 47 20.30 -10.60 -16.79
N ALA A 48 19.12 -10.00 -16.63
CA ALA A 48 18.69 -8.83 -17.39
C ALA A 48 19.31 -7.50 -16.88
N VAL A 49 19.79 -7.47 -15.64
CA VAL A 49 20.24 -6.27 -14.95
C VAL A 49 21.61 -6.49 -14.31
N TYR A 50 22.53 -5.58 -14.58
CA TYR A 50 23.84 -5.55 -13.92
C TYR A 50 23.87 -4.43 -12.89
N VAL A 51 24.08 -4.76 -11.61
CA VAL A 51 24.28 -3.75 -10.56
C VAL A 51 25.75 -3.29 -10.57
N VAL A 52 25.98 -2.00 -10.84
CA VAL A 52 27.30 -1.37 -10.87
C VAL A 52 27.71 -0.91 -9.47
N THR A 53 26.83 -0.17 -8.79
CA THR A 53 27.04 0.29 -7.43
C THR A 53 25.76 0.19 -6.62
N GLU A 54 25.91 0.06 -5.30
CA GLU A 54 24.81 0.09 -4.34
C GLU A 54 25.20 0.96 -3.14
N SER A 55 24.29 1.83 -2.71
CA SER A 55 24.43 2.65 -1.51
C SER A 55 23.17 2.51 -0.68
N PHE A 56 23.27 1.80 0.45
CA PHE A 56 22.18 1.63 1.39
C PHE A 56 22.21 2.76 2.41
N GLU A 57 21.07 3.42 2.59
CA GLU A 57 20.86 4.32 3.72
C GLU A 57 20.36 3.55 4.94
N GLU A 58 20.60 4.10 6.13
CA GLU A 58 20.09 3.54 7.38
C GLU A 58 18.58 3.77 7.51
N ALA A 59 17.89 2.81 8.13
CA ALA A 59 16.46 2.94 8.35
C ALA A 59 16.16 4.01 9.42
N ILE A 60 15.28 4.95 9.06
CA ILE A 60 14.81 6.06 9.91
C ILE A 60 13.34 5.86 10.27
N GLU A 61 12.96 6.20 11.50
CA GLU A 61 11.55 6.14 11.92
C GLU A 61 10.79 7.38 11.45
N LYS A 62 9.68 7.17 10.73
CA LYS A 62 8.71 8.18 10.29
C LYS A 62 7.30 7.66 10.53
N ASP A 63 6.46 8.45 11.19
CA ASP A 63 5.04 8.13 11.44
C ASP A 63 4.82 6.73 12.05
N LYS A 64 5.67 6.39 13.03
CA LYS A 64 5.76 5.09 13.70
C LYS A 64 6.25 3.94 12.80
N LEU A 65 6.53 4.13 11.51
CA LEU A 65 7.07 3.13 10.59
C LEU A 65 8.57 3.36 10.38
N TRP A 66 9.30 2.34 9.97
CA TRP A 66 10.70 2.47 9.55
C TRP A 66 10.76 2.57 8.03
N SER A 67 11.44 3.60 7.52
CA SER A 67 11.72 3.83 6.10
C SER A 67 13.22 3.71 5.85
N THR A 68 13.59 3.06 4.77
CA THR A 68 14.98 2.94 4.30
C THR A 68 14.98 2.96 2.77
N PHE A 69 16.07 3.38 2.15
CA PHE A 69 16.21 3.27 0.71
C PHE A 69 17.60 2.81 0.30
N VAL A 70 17.70 2.35 -0.94
CA VAL A 70 18.95 2.02 -1.60
C VAL A 70 19.02 2.75 -2.93
N GLU A 71 20.13 3.42 -3.16
CA GLU A 71 20.48 3.94 -4.48
C GLU A 71 21.30 2.89 -5.21
N LEU A 72 20.85 2.51 -6.41
CA LEU A 72 21.55 1.58 -7.28
C LEU A 72 21.93 2.29 -8.57
N GLU A 73 23.14 2.04 -9.04
CA GLU A 73 23.50 2.28 -10.43
C GLU A 73 23.41 0.94 -11.16
N ILE A 74 22.61 0.87 -12.21
CA ILE A 74 22.33 -0.35 -12.96
C ILE A 74 22.66 -0.18 -14.45
N LEU A 75 22.97 -1.29 -15.10
CA LEU A 75 23.07 -1.41 -16.54
C LEU A 75 22.07 -2.44 -17.04
N THR A 76 21.27 -2.06 -18.03
CA THR A 76 20.37 -2.96 -18.75
C THR A 76 20.74 -3.00 -20.23
N LYS A 77 20.51 -4.13 -20.89
CA LYS A 77 20.90 -4.27 -22.31
C LYS A 77 19.92 -3.56 -23.23
N THR A 78 18.63 -3.62 -22.90
CA THR A 78 17.57 -3.03 -23.69
C THR A 78 16.67 -2.14 -22.84
N ILE A 79 15.88 -1.30 -23.51
CA ILE A 79 14.86 -0.48 -22.85
C ILE A 79 13.74 -1.35 -22.26
N GLN A 80 13.45 -2.51 -22.88
CA GLN A 80 12.47 -3.47 -22.36
C GLN A 80 12.92 -4.04 -21.04
N ASP A 81 14.20 -4.37 -20.89
CA ASP A 81 14.76 -4.84 -19.62
C ASP A 81 14.64 -3.76 -18.54
N LEU A 82 14.87 -2.49 -18.88
CA LEU A 82 14.71 -1.37 -17.94
C LEU A 82 13.24 -1.15 -17.55
N ILE A 83 12.34 -1.23 -18.52
CA ILE A 83 10.89 -1.12 -18.29
C ILE A 83 10.41 -2.28 -17.40
N GLY A 84 10.84 -3.52 -17.68
CA GLY A 84 10.55 -4.70 -16.87
C GLY A 84 11.03 -4.52 -15.44
N PHE A 85 12.28 -4.08 -15.27
CA PHE A 85 12.82 -3.71 -13.96
C PHE A 85 11.92 -2.71 -13.22
N CYS A 86 11.41 -1.68 -13.91
CA CYS A 86 10.53 -0.69 -13.30
C CYS A 86 9.17 -1.28 -12.88
N PHE A 87 8.63 -2.26 -13.62
CA PHE A 87 7.38 -2.92 -13.24
C PHE A 87 7.55 -3.91 -12.09
N ASP A 88 8.69 -4.62 -12.04
CA ASP A 88 8.95 -5.66 -11.05
C ASP A 88 9.39 -5.08 -9.71
N TYR A 89 10.23 -4.04 -9.75
CA TYR A 89 10.83 -3.44 -8.55
C TYR A 89 10.25 -2.08 -8.17
N MET A 90 9.47 -1.45 -9.05
CA MET A 90 8.77 -0.18 -8.79
C MET A 90 9.64 0.86 -8.05
N PRO A 91 10.79 1.26 -8.63
CA PRO A 91 11.66 2.22 -7.97
C PRO A 91 10.92 3.55 -7.73
N ALA A 92 11.23 4.21 -6.62
CA ALA A 92 10.70 5.53 -6.28
C ALA A 92 11.20 6.61 -7.26
N SER A 93 12.36 6.40 -7.85
CA SER A 93 12.94 7.29 -8.87
C SER A 93 13.80 6.50 -9.86
N LEU A 94 13.82 6.97 -11.12
CA LEU A 94 14.66 6.48 -12.21
C LEU A 94 15.28 7.67 -12.95
N GLU A 95 16.60 7.65 -13.10
CA GLU A 95 17.36 8.63 -13.87
C GLU A 95 18.25 7.90 -14.88
N ILE A 96 18.06 8.15 -16.17
CA ILE A 96 18.92 7.60 -17.22
C ILE A 96 20.19 8.45 -17.29
N LEU A 97 21.35 7.82 -17.06
CA LEU A 97 22.66 8.48 -17.14
C LEU A 97 23.24 8.40 -18.55
N ALA A 98 22.98 7.29 -19.26
CA ALA A 98 23.36 7.10 -20.66
C ALA A 98 22.52 5.98 -21.31
N PRO A 99 22.32 6.00 -22.64
CA PRO A 99 22.65 7.08 -23.57
C PRO A 99 21.71 8.30 -23.41
N VAL A 100 22.11 9.45 -23.95
CA VAL A 100 21.29 10.69 -23.95
C VAL A 100 20.05 10.55 -24.85
N GLU A 101 20.16 9.75 -25.92
CA GLU A 101 19.09 9.49 -26.86
C GLU A 101 18.95 7.98 -27.09
N PHE A 102 17.71 7.52 -27.22
CA PHE A 102 17.38 6.15 -27.62
C PHE A 102 16.37 6.17 -28.76
N ARG A 103 16.45 5.16 -29.63
CA ARG A 103 15.47 4.94 -30.70
C ARG A 103 14.59 3.77 -30.32
N LEU A 104 13.29 4.03 -30.24
CA LEU A 104 12.27 3.03 -29.97
C LEU A 104 11.48 2.76 -31.25
N LYS A 105 11.18 1.48 -31.49
CA LYS A 105 10.22 1.07 -32.51
C LYS A 105 8.81 1.31 -31.99
N ASP A 106 7.89 1.51 -32.93
CA ASP A 106 6.45 1.61 -32.69
C ASP A 106 5.90 0.43 -31.88
N VAL A 107 6.34 -0.79 -32.18
CA VAL A 107 5.94 -2.01 -31.45
C VAL A 107 6.41 -1.97 -29.99
N GLU A 108 7.59 -1.44 -29.70
CA GLU A 108 8.15 -1.39 -28.35
C GLU A 108 7.40 -0.37 -27.48
N ILE A 109 7.09 0.80 -28.03
CA ILE A 109 6.26 1.81 -27.37
C ILE A 109 4.84 1.27 -27.15
N SER A 110 4.26 0.61 -28.14
CA SER A 110 2.91 0.04 -28.04
C SER A 110 2.84 -1.01 -26.93
N ASN A 111 3.83 -1.91 -26.85
CA ASN A 111 3.90 -2.91 -25.79
C ASN A 111 4.01 -2.25 -24.41
N PHE A 112 4.91 -1.27 -24.24
CA PHE A 112 5.03 -0.54 -22.98
C PHE A 112 3.71 0.13 -22.55
N LEU A 113 3.05 0.83 -23.48
CA LEU A 113 1.79 1.51 -23.18
C LEU A 113 0.68 0.52 -22.83
N ASN A 114 0.63 -0.64 -23.50
CA ASN A 114 -0.33 -1.69 -23.19
C ASN A 114 -0.08 -2.29 -21.81
N ASP A 115 1.17 -2.61 -21.47
CA ASP A 115 1.53 -3.16 -20.16
C ASP A 115 1.24 -2.16 -19.02
N LEU A 116 1.54 -0.88 -19.25
CA LEU A 116 1.19 0.20 -18.34
C LEU A 116 -0.33 0.30 -18.14
N GLN A 117 -1.11 0.27 -19.22
CA GLN A 117 -2.58 0.30 -19.16
C GLN A 117 -3.14 -0.91 -18.42
N LEU A 118 -2.60 -2.12 -18.67
CA LEU A 118 -3.00 -3.34 -17.98
C LEU A 118 -2.75 -3.22 -16.47
N LYS A 119 -1.56 -2.73 -16.07
CA LYS A 119 -1.23 -2.53 -14.65
C LYS A 119 -2.12 -1.49 -13.97
N LEU A 120 -2.36 -0.35 -14.63
CA LEU A 120 -3.23 0.71 -14.10
C LEU A 120 -4.68 0.24 -13.98
N HIS A 121 -5.18 -0.50 -14.96
CA HIS A 121 -6.53 -1.06 -14.95
C HIS A 121 -6.69 -2.12 -13.85
N ASP A 122 -5.70 -2.99 -13.65
CA ASP A 122 -5.69 -3.97 -12.54
C ASP A 122 -5.72 -3.26 -11.17
N ILE A 123 -4.92 -2.20 -10.99
CA ILE A 123 -4.93 -1.40 -9.76
C ILE A 123 -6.31 -0.74 -9.55
N ASP A 124 -6.89 -0.11 -10.57
CA ASP A 124 -8.21 0.51 -10.49
C ASP A 124 -9.29 -0.51 -10.09
N MET A 125 -9.27 -1.70 -10.71
CA MET A 125 -10.19 -2.79 -10.38
C MET A 125 -10.03 -3.26 -8.93
N LYS A 126 -8.78 -3.44 -8.46
CA LYS A 126 -8.50 -3.81 -7.05
C LYS A 126 -9.01 -2.75 -6.07
N VAL A 127 -8.78 -1.47 -6.36
CA VAL A 127 -9.26 -0.36 -5.52
C VAL A 127 -10.79 -0.31 -5.49
N LYS A 128 -11.46 -0.44 -6.64
CA LYS A 128 -12.93 -0.50 -6.72
C LYS A 128 -13.50 -1.68 -5.95
N TYR A 129 -12.89 -2.85 -6.09
CA TYR A 129 -13.26 -4.05 -5.36
C TYR A 129 -13.12 -3.85 -3.84
N LEU A 130 -11.95 -3.41 -3.37
CA LEU A 130 -11.68 -3.15 -1.95
C LEU A 130 -12.62 -2.09 -1.36
N ASN A 131 -12.95 -1.04 -2.12
CA ASN A 131 -13.89 -0.02 -1.66
C ASN A 131 -15.31 -0.56 -1.53
N THR A 132 -15.74 -1.40 -2.47
CA THR A 132 -17.06 -2.04 -2.45
C THR A 132 -17.16 -3.01 -1.27
N GLU A 133 -16.14 -3.85 -1.09
CA GLU A 133 -16.08 -4.82 0.01
C GLU A 133 -16.05 -4.12 1.37
N ASN A 134 -15.19 -3.10 1.53
CA ASN A 134 -15.17 -2.28 2.75
C ASN A 134 -16.51 -1.61 3.03
N GLY A 135 -17.20 -1.13 1.99
CA GLY A 135 -18.55 -0.57 2.11
C GLY A 135 -19.55 -1.60 2.64
N PHE A 136 -19.55 -2.81 2.08
CA PHE A 136 -20.42 -3.90 2.52
C PHE A 136 -20.13 -4.36 3.96
N ILE A 137 -18.84 -4.50 4.32
CA ILE A 137 -18.41 -4.86 5.67
C ILE A 137 -18.88 -3.82 6.67
N LYS A 138 -18.66 -2.52 6.40
CA LYS A 138 -19.11 -1.43 7.28
C LYS A 138 -20.63 -1.44 7.49
N GLN A 139 -21.41 -1.65 6.42
CA GLN A 139 -22.87 -1.75 6.54
C GLN A 139 -23.31 -2.95 7.39
N ASN A 140 -22.69 -4.11 7.21
CA ASN A 140 -23.02 -5.30 7.99
C ASN A 140 -22.60 -5.15 9.46
N MET A 141 -21.43 -4.57 9.74
CA MET A 141 -20.99 -4.26 11.09
C MET A 141 -21.94 -3.30 11.79
N ALA A 142 -22.39 -2.23 11.11
CA ALA A 142 -23.38 -1.30 11.65
C ALA A 142 -24.70 -2.01 12.00
N ARG A 143 -25.19 -2.92 11.14
CA ARG A 143 -26.40 -3.71 11.41
C ARG A 143 -26.22 -4.68 12.58
N ILE A 144 -25.06 -5.34 12.70
CA ILE A 144 -24.76 -6.23 13.83
C ILE A 144 -24.71 -5.42 15.13
N LEU A 145 -24.05 -4.26 15.12
CA LEU A 145 -23.98 -3.38 16.29
C LEU A 145 -25.36 -2.88 16.68
N GLN A 146 -26.16 -2.41 15.72
CA GLN A 146 -27.55 -2.02 15.94
C GLN A 146 -28.34 -3.16 16.58
N ASN A 147 -28.34 -4.35 15.98
CA ASN A 147 -29.06 -5.51 16.53
C ASN A 147 -28.60 -5.86 17.95
N SER A 148 -27.31 -5.78 18.22
CA SER A 148 -26.74 -6.02 19.55
C SER A 148 -27.26 -5.00 20.56
N ILE A 149 -27.28 -3.71 20.21
CA ILE A 149 -27.84 -2.64 21.05
C ILE A 149 -29.33 -2.88 21.29
N LEU A 150 -30.11 -3.23 20.26
CA LEU A 150 -31.54 -3.49 20.40
C LEU A 150 -31.82 -4.67 21.35
N ILE A 151 -31.04 -5.74 21.26
CA ILE A 151 -31.15 -6.90 22.18
C ILE A 151 -30.78 -6.50 23.62
N LEU A 152 -29.76 -5.66 23.80
CA LEU A 152 -29.35 -5.19 25.12
C LEU A 152 -30.40 -4.27 25.77
N LEU A 153 -31.05 -3.43 24.96
CA LEU A 153 -32.07 -2.47 25.40
C LEU A 153 -33.46 -3.10 25.54
N SER A 154 -33.76 -4.20 24.85
CA SER A 154 -35.01 -4.95 25.06
C SER A 154 -35.08 -5.60 26.43
N SER A 155 -33.93 -5.88 27.05
CA SER A 155 -33.84 -6.50 28.38
C SER A 155 -33.90 -5.47 29.52
N SER A 156 -33.37 -4.27 29.31
CA SER A 156 -33.32 -3.20 30.32
C SER A 156 -32.79 -1.89 29.72
N GLU A 157 -33.21 -0.73 30.24
CA GLU A 157 -32.58 0.55 29.92
C GLU A 157 -31.12 0.60 30.38
N ARG A 158 -30.23 1.17 29.58
CA ARG A 158 -28.78 1.18 29.85
C ARG A 158 -28.16 2.53 29.55
N ASP A 159 -27.14 2.91 30.32
CA ASP A 159 -26.33 4.09 30.02
C ASP A 159 -25.24 3.80 28.97
N LEU A 160 -24.62 4.86 28.47
CA LEU A 160 -23.58 4.81 27.42
C LEU A 160 -22.38 3.94 27.80
N ASN A 161 -21.91 4.04 29.06
CA ASN A 161 -20.72 3.30 29.50
C ASN A 161 -21.00 1.80 29.59
N ASN A 162 -22.20 1.44 30.05
CA ASN A 162 -22.63 0.05 30.10
C ASN A 162 -22.77 -0.54 28.70
N LEU A 163 -23.34 0.21 27.74
CA LEU A 163 -23.42 -0.23 26.35
C LEU A 163 -22.04 -0.37 25.71
N ALA A 164 -21.14 0.60 25.88
CA ALA A 164 -19.77 0.54 25.37
C ALA A 164 -19.01 -0.68 25.88
N SER A 165 -19.14 -0.98 27.18
CA SER A 165 -18.52 -2.16 27.77
C SER A 165 -19.08 -3.49 27.24
N LEU A 166 -20.37 -3.54 26.88
CA LEU A 166 -21.02 -4.77 26.41
C LEU A 166 -20.88 -4.99 24.90
N THR A 167 -20.81 -3.91 24.12
CA THR A 167 -20.60 -3.97 22.66
C THR A 167 -19.13 -4.02 22.28
N GLY A 168 -18.23 -3.62 23.19
CA GLY A 168 -16.79 -3.52 22.93
C GLY A 168 -16.41 -2.36 22.00
N VAL A 169 -17.30 -1.39 21.83
CA VAL A 169 -17.08 -0.19 20.99
C VAL A 169 -16.59 0.96 21.86
N ASP A 170 -15.69 1.79 21.32
CA ASP A 170 -15.23 3.00 22.00
C ASP A 170 -16.40 3.92 22.35
N VAL A 171 -16.34 4.58 23.51
CA VAL A 171 -17.43 5.42 24.03
C VAL A 171 -17.81 6.52 23.05
N LYS A 172 -16.83 7.17 22.39
CA LYS A 172 -17.09 8.28 21.46
C LYS A 172 -17.71 7.78 20.15
N GLU A 173 -17.21 6.67 19.64
CA GLU A 173 -17.75 6.04 18.43
C GLU A 173 -19.18 5.54 18.66
N LEU A 174 -19.44 4.94 19.82
CA LEU A 174 -20.76 4.48 20.19
C LEU A 174 -21.73 5.64 20.41
N GLU A 175 -21.31 6.74 21.03
CA GLU A 175 -22.13 7.94 21.20
C GLU A 175 -22.62 8.47 19.84
N THR A 176 -21.70 8.61 18.88
CA THR A 176 -22.04 9.03 17.51
C THR A 176 -23.02 8.07 16.84
N PHE A 177 -22.89 6.76 17.08
CA PHE A 177 -23.79 5.75 16.54
C PHE A 177 -25.18 5.79 17.19
N LEU A 178 -25.26 5.99 18.51
CA LEU A 178 -26.52 6.11 19.24
C LEU A 178 -27.27 7.38 18.84
N GLU A 179 -26.57 8.50 18.59
CA GLU A 179 -27.18 9.72 18.04
C GLU A 179 -27.89 9.44 16.71
N GLN A 180 -27.28 8.64 15.82
CA GLN A 180 -27.92 8.23 14.56
C GLN A 180 -29.16 7.35 14.79
N LEU A 181 -29.12 6.43 15.77
CA LEU A 181 -30.28 5.61 16.11
C LEU A 181 -31.42 6.43 16.73
N GLU A 182 -31.08 7.45 17.53
CA GLU A 182 -32.04 8.39 18.11
C GLU A 182 -32.66 9.28 17.02
N GLN A 183 -31.85 9.82 16.10
CA GLN A 183 -32.35 10.57 14.92
C GLN A 183 -33.28 9.72 14.04
N ASN A 184 -33.02 8.41 13.94
CA ASN A 184 -33.85 7.47 13.20
C ASN A 184 -35.08 6.98 13.98
N ASN A 185 -35.34 7.52 15.18
CA ASN A 185 -36.44 7.14 16.08
C ASN A 185 -36.45 5.64 16.46
N ILE A 186 -35.27 5.02 16.54
CA ILE A 186 -35.13 3.61 16.92
C ILE A 186 -35.00 3.48 18.44
N ILE A 187 -34.28 4.42 19.06
CA ILE A 187 -34.05 4.49 20.51
C ILE A 187 -34.38 5.90 21.03
N ILE A 188 -34.55 6.03 22.34
CA ILE A 188 -34.75 7.31 23.03
C ILE A 188 -33.84 7.40 24.25
N LYS A 189 -33.32 8.59 24.53
CA LYS A 189 -32.54 8.89 25.73
C LYS A 189 -33.42 9.57 26.79
N LYS A 190 -33.59 8.95 27.96
CA LYS A 190 -34.28 9.51 29.13
C LYS A 190 -33.37 9.42 30.36
N GLU A 191 -33.22 10.52 31.08
CA GLU A 191 -32.43 10.57 32.33
C GLU A 191 -31.00 10.00 32.21
N GLY A 192 -30.36 10.16 31.04
CA GLY A 192 -29.02 9.66 30.77
C GLY A 192 -28.91 8.17 30.41
N LYS A 193 -30.05 7.48 30.30
CA LYS A 193 -30.15 6.09 29.84
C LYS A 193 -30.88 6.02 28.49
N TYR A 194 -30.55 4.98 27.72
CA TYR A 194 -31.17 4.67 26.43
C TYR A 194 -32.19 3.56 26.62
N SER A 195 -33.31 3.66 25.91
CA SER A 195 -34.34 2.62 25.81
C SER A 195 -34.91 2.55 24.39
N LEU A 196 -35.59 1.44 24.08
CA LEU A 196 -36.29 1.29 22.79
C LEU A 196 -37.47 2.26 22.74
N VAL A 197 -37.74 2.83 21.57
CA VAL A 197 -39.00 3.55 21.36
C VAL A 197 -40.14 2.54 21.44
N GLU A 198 -41.13 2.79 22.32
CA GLU A 198 -42.34 1.99 22.37
C GLU A 198 -43.13 2.20 21.08
N ASN A 199 -43.00 1.25 20.15
CA ASN A 199 -43.94 1.13 19.04
C ASN A 199 -45.25 0.57 19.63
N GLY A 200 -46.27 1.41 19.72
CA GLY A 200 -47.64 0.98 20.03
C GLY A 200 -48.17 -0.03 19.03
#